data_AF-A0A8H3SG96-F1
#
_entry.id   AF-A0A8H3SG96-F1
#
_cell.length_a   1.000
_cell.length_b   1.000
_cell.length_c   1.000
_cell.angle_alpha   90.00
_cell.angle_beta   90.00
_cell.angle_gamma   90.00
#
_symmetry.space_group_name_H-M   'P 1'
#
loop_
_entity.id
_entity.type
_entity.pdbx_description
1 polymer ?
#
loop_
_entity_poly.entity_id
_entity_poly.type
_entity_poly.pdbx_seq_one_letter_code
_entity_poly.pdbx_strand_id
1 'polypeptide(L)'
;MLFSRVTFAWANMFCFTKVGKASSSASGGVQSTAYQATNEIILKYASVSPMIPPNSGTMEVTAPSKPSLADLHAGQPILDVVKADMDFGISSIRDYCGIEIRGGRHRMVFTTRFRKAPDEIHLISCPQVIHAGNLTPANRESLQILLEAVSDRIAKEEWDRLKSRYNIIKKEWLIVSDTLEEQEI
;
A
#
# COMPACT_ATOMS: atom_id res chain seq x y z
N MET A 1 -36.83 19.19 18.68
CA MET A 1 -36.01 18.74 19.84
C MET A 1 -36.01 17.22 19.81
N LEU A 2 -34.94 16.43 19.74
CA LEU A 2 -33.49 16.63 19.72
C LEU A 2 -32.95 15.32 19.11
N PHE A 3 -32.42 15.33 17.88
CA PHE A 3 -31.66 14.19 17.36
C PHE A 3 -30.20 14.37 17.80
N SER A 4 -29.78 13.64 18.82
CA SER A 4 -28.37 13.60 19.24
C SER A 4 -27.56 12.84 18.21
N ARG A 5 -26.71 13.58 17.49
CA ARG A 5 -25.64 13.06 16.63
C ARG A 5 -24.54 12.50 17.54
N VAL A 6 -24.27 11.19 17.45
CA VAL A 6 -23.04 10.61 17.98
C VAL A 6 -22.02 10.58 16.85
N THR A 7 -21.06 11.49 16.90
CA THR A 7 -19.85 11.48 16.07
C THR A 7 -18.86 10.49 16.68
N PHE A 8 -18.56 9.39 15.98
CA PHE A 8 -17.41 8.56 16.30
C PHE A 8 -16.15 9.18 15.69
N ALA A 9 -15.31 9.77 16.53
CA ALA A 9 -13.95 10.15 16.17
C ALA A 9 -13.06 8.90 16.27
N TRP A 10 -12.57 8.43 15.13
CA TRP A 10 -11.57 7.37 15.07
C TRP A 10 -10.18 8.02 15.24
N ALA A 11 -9.71 8.13 16.48
CA ALA A 11 -8.34 8.53 16.77
C ALA A 11 -7.45 7.27 16.76
N ASN A 12 -6.82 6.99 15.62
CA ASN A 12 -5.70 6.06 15.55
C ASN A 12 -4.44 6.77 16.06
N MET A 13 -4.18 6.64 17.36
CA MET A 13 -2.89 7.00 17.96
C MET A 13 -2.18 5.71 18.37
N PHE A 14 -1.49 5.05 17.42
CA PHE A 14 -0.55 3.99 17.73
C PHE A 14 0.81 4.61 18.06
N CYS A 15 1.04 4.89 19.35
CA CYS A 15 2.37 5.15 19.88
C CYS A 15 3.07 3.81 20.15
N PHE A 16 4.00 3.42 19.29
CA PHE A 16 4.97 2.36 19.62
C PHE A 16 6.05 2.97 20.52
N THR A 17 5.88 2.88 21.84
CA THR A 17 7.01 3.03 22.75
C THR A 17 7.72 1.68 22.85
N LYS A 18 8.98 1.66 22.39
CA LYS A 18 9.93 0.57 22.62
C LYS A 18 9.93 0.22 24.11
N VAL A 19 9.51 -1.00 24.46
CA VAL A 19 9.75 -1.55 25.79
C VAL A 19 11.22 -1.96 25.85
N GLY A 20 12.07 -0.99 26.18
CA GLY A 20 13.38 -1.24 26.77
C GLY A 20 13.18 -1.89 28.13
N LYS A 21 13.92 -2.98 28.36
CA LYS A 21 14.06 -3.65 29.66
C LYS A 21 14.38 -2.61 30.75
N ALA A 22 13.43 -2.38 31.65
CA ALA A 22 13.67 -1.73 32.93
C ALA A 22 13.20 -2.69 34.01
N SER A 23 14.16 -3.28 34.73
CA SER A 23 13.92 -4.01 35.95
C SER A 23 13.40 -3.05 37.01
N SER A 24 12.23 -3.31 37.56
CA SER A 24 11.80 -2.72 38.83
C SER A 24 10.92 -3.70 39.56
N SER A 25 11.52 -4.30 40.59
CA SER A 25 10.85 -5.03 41.65
C SER A 25 9.98 -4.06 42.45
N ALA A 26 8.68 -4.32 42.50
CA ALA A 26 7.83 -3.87 43.59
C ALA A 26 6.73 -4.91 43.84
N SER A 27 6.89 -5.60 44.97
CA SER A 27 5.92 -6.47 45.63
C SER A 27 4.63 -5.69 45.94
N GLY A 28 3.48 -6.30 45.64
CA GLY A 28 2.16 -5.73 45.96
C GLY A 28 1.08 -6.38 45.11
N GLY A 29 0.59 -7.55 45.55
CA GLY A 29 -0.45 -8.30 44.87
C GLY A 29 -1.80 -7.59 44.91
N VAL A 30 -2.10 -6.81 43.88
CA VAL A 30 -3.47 -6.53 43.43
C VAL A 30 -3.42 -6.52 41.90
N GLN A 31 -4.09 -7.49 41.27
CA GLN A 31 -4.20 -7.55 39.82
C GLN A 31 -4.88 -6.25 39.36
N SER A 32 -4.24 -5.50 38.46
CA SER A 32 -4.78 -4.23 37.97
C SER A 32 -6.20 -4.44 37.44
N THR A 33 -7.12 -3.53 37.78
CA THR A 33 -8.53 -3.56 37.34
C THR A 33 -8.66 -3.67 35.81
N ALA A 34 -7.68 -3.15 35.07
CA ALA A 34 -7.60 -3.27 33.61
C ALA A 34 -7.31 -4.71 33.13
N TYR A 35 -6.49 -5.47 33.87
CA TYR A 35 -6.22 -6.87 33.60
C TYR A 35 -7.45 -7.74 33.88
N GLN A 36 -8.19 -7.41 34.94
CA GLN A 36 -9.42 -8.10 35.31
C GLN A 36 -10.52 -7.87 34.25
N ALA A 37 -10.71 -6.62 33.80
CA ALA A 37 -11.64 -6.28 32.72
C ALA A 37 -11.28 -6.98 31.39
N THR A 38 -9.99 -7.10 31.08
CA THR A 38 -9.54 -7.82 29.87
C THR A 38 -9.87 -9.31 29.95
N ASN A 39 -9.64 -9.95 31.09
CA ASN A 39 -9.97 -11.36 31.29
C ASN A 39 -11.48 -11.62 31.24
N GLU A 40 -12.30 -10.71 31.79
CA GLU A 40 -13.77 -10.82 31.70
C GLU A 40 -14.27 -10.73 30.26
N ILE A 41 -13.69 -9.85 29.44
CA ILE A 41 -14.03 -9.75 28.01
C ILE A 41 -13.62 -11.04 27.29
N ILE A 42 -12.41 -11.54 27.53
CA ILE A 42 -11.93 -12.79 26.91
C ILE A 42 -12.84 -13.96 27.28
N LEU A 43 -13.19 -14.12 28.56
CA LEU A 43 -14.09 -15.19 29.01
C LEU A 43 -15.50 -15.05 28.43
N LYS A 44 -16.01 -13.81 28.30
CA LYS A 44 -17.33 -13.54 27.72
C LYS A 44 -17.42 -13.93 26.24
N TYR A 45 -16.35 -13.78 25.47
CA TYR A 45 -16.33 -14.11 24.05
C TYR A 45 -15.73 -15.49 23.73
N ALA A 46 -15.09 -16.16 24.69
CA ALA A 46 -14.57 -17.52 24.52
C ALA A 46 -15.67 -18.58 24.30
N SER A 47 -16.89 -18.33 24.80
CA SER A 47 -18.03 -19.24 24.67
C SER A 47 -18.97 -18.90 23.52
N VAL A 48 -18.69 -17.84 22.75
CA VAL A 48 -19.49 -17.47 21.58
C VAL A 48 -19.05 -18.33 20.40
N SER A 49 -19.84 -19.36 20.11
CA SER A 49 -19.65 -20.16 18.89
C SER A 49 -19.76 -19.24 17.66
N PRO A 50 -18.85 -19.34 16.67
CA PRO A 50 -18.98 -18.59 15.43
C PRO A 50 -20.32 -18.91 14.80
N MET A 51 -21.15 -17.88 14.61
CA MET A 51 -22.51 -18.04 14.08
C MET A 51 -22.47 -18.18 12.55
N ILE A 52 -21.72 -19.16 12.04
CA ILE A 52 -21.75 -19.59 10.64
C ILE A 52 -21.46 -21.10 10.63
N PRO A 53 -22.44 -21.98 10.30
CA PRO A 53 -22.14 -23.38 10.04
C PRO A 53 -21.22 -23.48 8.80
N PRO A 54 -20.24 -24.39 8.79
CA PRO A 54 -19.43 -24.64 7.61
C PRO A 54 -20.30 -25.35 6.57
N ASN A 55 -21.03 -24.57 5.78
CA ASN A 55 -21.69 -25.09 4.61
C ASN A 55 -20.57 -25.48 3.64
N SER A 56 -20.43 -26.79 3.46
CA SER A 56 -19.67 -27.45 2.40
C SER A 56 -20.22 -27.01 1.05
N GLY A 57 -19.76 -25.85 0.61
CA GLY A 57 -19.85 -25.39 -0.76
C GLY A 57 -18.45 -24.92 -1.10
N THR A 58 -17.76 -25.63 -1.98
CA THR A 58 -16.54 -25.18 -2.61
C THR A 58 -16.88 -23.93 -3.41
N MET A 59 -16.98 -22.77 -2.76
CA MET A 59 -16.75 -21.51 -3.42
C MET A 59 -15.27 -21.55 -3.76
N GLU A 60 -14.98 -21.87 -5.03
CA GLU A 60 -13.77 -21.35 -5.62
C GLU A 60 -13.86 -19.83 -5.45
N VAL A 61 -13.22 -19.33 -4.40
CA VAL A 61 -12.82 -17.93 -4.34
C VAL A 61 -11.82 -17.81 -5.48
N THR A 62 -12.34 -17.58 -6.68
CA THR A 62 -11.53 -17.09 -7.78
C THR A 62 -10.99 -15.77 -7.26
N ALA A 63 -9.76 -15.80 -6.74
CA ALA A 63 -9.04 -14.58 -6.43
C ALA A 63 -9.17 -13.70 -7.68
N PRO A 64 -9.59 -12.42 -7.54
CA PRO A 64 -9.72 -11.55 -8.69
C PRO A 64 -8.43 -11.65 -9.50
N SER A 65 -8.56 -12.16 -10.72
CA SER A 65 -7.42 -12.45 -11.57
C SER A 65 -6.62 -11.17 -11.74
N LYS A 66 -5.33 -11.23 -11.41
CA LYS A 66 -4.41 -10.11 -11.56
C LYS A 66 -4.56 -9.57 -12.98
N PRO A 67 -4.98 -8.31 -13.17
CA PRO A 67 -5.24 -7.80 -14.50
C PRO A 67 -3.92 -7.73 -15.27
N SER A 68 -3.87 -8.38 -16.44
CA SER A 68 -2.68 -8.30 -17.29
C SER A 68 -2.64 -6.94 -17.96
N LEU A 69 -1.44 -6.46 -18.30
CA LEU A 69 -1.29 -5.22 -19.06
C LEU A 69 -2.11 -5.23 -20.35
N ALA A 70 -2.27 -6.38 -21.00
CA ALA A 70 -3.04 -6.53 -22.24
C ALA A 70 -4.55 -6.34 -22.02
N ASP A 71 -5.08 -6.79 -20.89
CA ASP A 71 -6.51 -6.66 -20.55
C ASP A 71 -6.89 -5.20 -20.20
N LEU A 72 -5.96 -4.45 -19.60
CA LEU A 72 -6.15 -3.05 -19.24
C LEU A 72 -5.82 -2.08 -20.38
N HIS A 73 -5.11 -2.53 -21.41
CA HIS A 73 -4.71 -1.71 -22.56
C HIS A 73 -5.83 -1.42 -23.56
N ALA A 74 -7.06 -1.89 -23.31
CA ALA A 74 -8.23 -1.67 -24.16
C ALA A 74 -8.73 -0.20 -24.13
N GLY A 75 -7.85 0.76 -24.44
CA GLY A 75 -8.15 2.17 -24.67
C GLY A 75 -7.78 3.14 -23.54
N GLN A 76 -7.31 2.65 -22.39
CA GLN A 76 -7.00 3.53 -21.25
C GLN A 76 -5.57 4.12 -21.36
N PRO A 77 -5.37 5.44 -21.18
CA PRO A 77 -4.05 6.03 -21.23
C PRO A 77 -3.18 5.60 -20.04
N ILE A 78 -1.90 5.31 -20.30
CA ILE A 78 -0.89 5.15 -19.25
C ILE A 78 -0.31 6.52 -18.93
N LEU A 79 -0.45 6.96 -17.69
CA LEU A 79 0.00 8.28 -17.23
C LEU A 79 1.40 8.20 -16.62
N ASP A 80 2.21 9.24 -16.81
CA ASP A 80 3.48 9.34 -16.07
C ASP A 80 3.20 9.54 -14.59
N VAL A 81 3.88 8.80 -13.71
CA VAL A 81 3.61 8.80 -12.26
C VAL A 81 3.67 10.20 -11.63
N VAL A 82 4.61 11.05 -12.03
CA VAL A 82 4.74 12.41 -11.47
C VAL A 82 3.60 13.28 -11.95
N LYS A 83 3.31 13.22 -13.25
CA LYS A 83 2.20 13.96 -13.85
C LYS A 83 0.86 13.53 -13.26
N ALA A 84 0.66 12.23 -13.05
CA ALA A 84 -0.55 11.68 -12.46
C ALA A 84 -0.76 12.19 -11.01
N ASP A 85 0.30 12.22 -10.21
CA ASP A 85 0.23 12.75 -8.84
C ASP A 85 -0.03 14.26 -8.80
N MET A 86 0.59 15.04 -9.70
CA MET A 86 0.34 16.47 -9.82
C MET A 86 -1.11 16.76 -10.25
N ASP A 87 -1.58 16.10 -11.30
CA ASP A 87 -2.86 16.42 -11.94
C ASP A 87 -4.05 15.85 -11.16
N PHE A 88 -3.91 14.66 -10.57
CA PHE A 88 -5.03 13.93 -9.97
C PHE A 88 -4.83 13.57 -8.49
N GLY A 89 -3.58 13.58 -8.00
CA GLY A 89 -3.20 13.11 -6.68
C GLY A 89 -3.34 11.60 -6.58
N ILE A 90 -2.24 10.88 -6.37
CA ILE A 90 -2.28 9.43 -6.18
C ILE A 90 -2.80 9.13 -4.77
N SER A 91 -3.80 8.26 -4.68
CA SER A 91 -4.33 7.79 -3.40
C SER A 91 -3.77 6.42 -3.03
N SER A 92 -3.58 5.53 -4.00
CA SER A 92 -2.99 4.21 -3.78
C SER A 92 -2.37 3.63 -5.05
N ILE A 93 -1.27 2.91 -4.91
CA ILE A 93 -0.69 2.06 -5.97
C ILE A 93 -0.97 0.61 -5.59
N ARG A 94 -1.46 -0.18 -6.54
CA ARG A 94 -2.01 -1.52 -6.27
C ARG A 94 -1.19 -2.62 -6.92
N ASP A 95 -1.45 -2.95 -8.18
CA ASP A 95 -0.94 -4.15 -8.82
C ASP A 95 0.08 -3.79 -9.88
N TYR A 96 1.19 -4.53 -9.93
CA TYR A 96 2.14 -4.47 -11.04
C TYR A 96 1.56 -5.16 -12.27
N CYS A 97 1.43 -4.45 -13.38
CA CYS A 97 0.82 -4.93 -14.62
C CYS A 97 1.83 -5.43 -15.65
N GLY A 98 3.06 -4.91 -15.63
CA GLY A 98 4.08 -5.24 -16.63
C GLY A 98 5.07 -4.13 -16.89
N ILE A 99 5.78 -4.23 -18.02
CA ILE A 99 6.74 -3.24 -18.49
C ILE A 99 6.20 -2.59 -19.77
N GLU A 100 6.24 -1.26 -19.80
CA GLU A 100 6.08 -0.45 -21.01
C GLU A 100 7.48 -0.04 -21.52
N ILE A 101 7.69 -0.12 -22.83
CA ILE A 101 8.91 0.36 -23.48
C ILE A 101 8.57 1.66 -24.21
N ARG A 102 9.13 2.77 -23.76
CA ARG A 102 8.91 4.09 -24.35
C ARG A 102 10.25 4.78 -24.59
N GLY A 103 10.55 5.06 -25.87
CA GLY A 103 11.81 5.71 -26.26
C GLY A 103 13.06 4.92 -25.84
N GLY A 104 13.00 3.58 -25.94
CA GLY A 104 14.10 2.69 -25.53
C GLY A 104 14.28 2.53 -24.02
N ARG A 105 13.49 3.21 -23.19
CA ARG A 105 13.55 3.09 -21.73
C ARG A 105 12.41 2.20 -21.22
N HIS A 106 12.73 1.36 -20.25
CA HIS A 106 11.79 0.47 -19.57
C HIS A 106 11.08 1.22 -18.44
N ARG A 107 9.76 1.09 -18.36
CA ARG A 107 8.94 1.67 -17.31
C ARG A 107 8.04 0.60 -16.71
N MET A 108 7.99 0.51 -15.39
CA MET A 108 7.06 -0.38 -14.70
C MET A 108 5.66 0.21 -14.73
N VAL A 109 4.68 -0.62 -15.04
CA VAL A 109 3.28 -0.19 -15.10
C VAL A 109 2.53 -0.73 -13.89
N PHE A 110 1.74 0.13 -13.25
CA PHE A 110 0.93 -0.21 -12.10
C PHE A 110 -0.52 0.24 -12.27
N THR A 111 -1.45 -0.49 -11.64
CA THR A 111 -2.78 0.05 -11.34
C THR A 111 -2.72 1.01 -10.17
N THR A 112 -3.51 2.08 -10.26
CA THR A 112 -3.61 3.10 -9.21
C THR A 112 -5.03 3.63 -9.12
N ARG A 113 -5.33 4.29 -7.99
CA ARG A 113 -6.50 5.14 -7.82
C ARG A 113 -6.05 6.56 -7.54
N PHE A 114 -6.82 7.51 -8.03
CA PHE A 114 -6.57 8.92 -7.78
C PHE A 114 -7.46 9.47 -6.67
N ARG A 115 -7.07 10.60 -6.09
CA ARG A 115 -7.89 11.32 -5.10
C ARG A 115 -9.06 12.02 -5.78
N LYS A 116 -8.83 12.57 -6.98
CA LYS A 116 -9.88 13.19 -7.81
C LYS A 116 -10.85 12.18 -8.43
N ALA A 117 -10.45 10.91 -8.56
CA ALA A 117 -11.26 9.82 -9.13
C ALA A 117 -11.02 8.51 -8.34
N PRO A 118 -11.60 8.38 -7.13
CA PRO A 118 -11.32 7.25 -6.24
C PRO A 118 -11.99 5.93 -6.66
N ASP A 119 -13.03 6.01 -7.50
CA ASP A 119 -13.83 4.86 -7.92
C ASP A 119 -13.30 4.20 -9.22
N GLU A 120 -12.38 4.88 -9.91
CA GLU A 120 -11.79 4.41 -11.17
C GLU A 120 -10.38 3.85 -10.95
N ILE A 121 -10.03 2.84 -11.75
CA ILE A 121 -8.69 2.24 -11.76
C ILE A 121 -7.94 2.79 -12.96
N HIS A 122 -6.81 3.44 -12.71
CA HIS A 122 -5.97 4.03 -13.73
C HIS A 122 -4.64 3.26 -13.88
N LEU A 123 -3.98 3.44 -15.01
CA LEU A 123 -2.63 2.94 -15.23
C LEU A 123 -1.61 4.07 -15.10
N ILE A 124 -0.54 3.81 -14.37
CA ILE A 124 0.62 4.69 -14.29
C ILE A 124 1.89 3.98 -14.72
N SER A 125 2.74 4.69 -15.45
CA SER A 125 4.12 4.29 -15.77
C SER A 125 5.08 4.91 -14.77
N CYS A 126 5.94 4.10 -14.20
CA CYS A 126 7.02 4.48 -13.29
C CYS A 126 8.37 4.20 -13.97
N PRO A 127 9.16 5.23 -14.32
CA PRO A 127 10.56 5.03 -14.69
C PRO A 127 11.38 4.56 -13.47
N GLN A 128 12.55 3.98 -13.71
CA GLN A 128 13.47 3.56 -12.65
C GLN A 128 13.97 4.75 -11.80
N VAL A 129 14.21 5.89 -12.46
CA VAL A 129 14.55 7.16 -11.81
C VAL A 129 13.37 8.10 -11.98
N ILE A 130 12.75 8.49 -10.86
CA ILE A 130 11.62 9.41 -10.84
C ILE A 130 12.15 10.79 -10.44
N HIS A 131 12.14 11.72 -11.40
CA HIS A 131 12.45 13.13 -11.14
C HIS A 131 11.20 13.82 -10.61
N ALA A 132 11.10 13.93 -9.29
CA ALA A 132 9.92 14.42 -8.60
C ALA A 132 10.07 15.87 -8.09
N GLY A 133 11.04 16.64 -8.61
CA GLY A 133 11.30 18.02 -8.17
C GLY A 133 10.10 18.97 -8.27
N ASN A 134 9.12 18.65 -9.12
CA ASN A 134 7.87 19.40 -9.25
C ASN A 134 6.81 19.07 -8.18
N LEU A 135 7.00 18.00 -7.39
CA LEU A 135 6.13 17.61 -6.29
C LEU A 135 6.56 18.32 -5.00
N THR A 136 5.58 18.62 -4.13
CA THR A 136 5.87 19.09 -2.78
C THR A 136 6.66 18.02 -2.00
N PRO A 137 7.47 18.39 -0.99
CA PRO A 137 8.16 17.41 -0.14
C PRO A 137 7.23 16.33 0.43
N ALA A 138 6.04 16.72 0.90
CA ALA A 138 5.05 15.80 1.44
C ALA A 138 4.49 14.83 0.38
N ASN A 139 4.25 15.30 -0.85
CA ASN A 139 3.79 14.44 -1.94
C ASN A 139 4.89 13.47 -2.39
N ARG A 140 6.16 13.90 -2.41
CA ARG A 140 7.30 13.02 -2.70
C ARG A 140 7.42 11.88 -1.69
N GLU A 141 7.37 12.22 -0.40
CA GLU A 141 7.41 11.23 0.68
C GLU A 141 6.23 10.26 0.57
N SER A 142 5.01 10.78 0.36
CA SER A 142 3.83 9.95 0.15
C SER A 142 3.97 9.02 -1.05
N LEU A 143 4.50 9.52 -2.17
CA LEU A 143 4.71 8.73 -3.38
C LEU A 143 5.77 7.63 -3.16
N GLN A 144 6.86 7.96 -2.46
CA GLN A 144 7.90 7.00 -2.09
C GLN A 144 7.33 5.86 -1.23
N ILE A 145 6.54 6.19 -0.20
CA ILE A 145 5.90 5.18 0.67
C ILE A 145 4.97 4.27 -0.15
N LEU A 146 4.18 4.83 -1.07
CA LEU A 146 3.29 4.03 -1.92
C LEU A 146 4.05 3.08 -2.86
N LEU A 147 5.17 3.56 -3.42
CA LEU A 147 6.01 2.77 -4.32
C LEU A 147 6.75 1.65 -3.57
N GLU A 148 7.26 1.93 -2.38
CA GLU A 148 7.87 0.91 -1.51
C GLU A 148 6.84 -0.15 -1.09
N ALA A 149 5.65 0.27 -0.70
CA ALA A 149 4.58 -0.65 -0.33
C ALA A 149 4.13 -1.57 -1.48
N VAL A 150 4.10 -1.08 -2.73
CA VAL A 150 3.79 -1.95 -3.88
C VAL A 150 4.96 -2.85 -4.27
N SER A 151 6.20 -2.40 -4.08
CA SER A 151 7.41 -3.22 -4.32
C SER A 151 7.38 -4.53 -3.53
N ASP A 152 6.92 -4.45 -2.28
CA ASP A 152 6.80 -5.61 -1.39
C ASP A 152 5.68 -6.58 -1.79
N ARG A 153 4.73 -6.14 -2.60
CA ARG A 153 3.64 -6.98 -3.11
C ARG A 153 3.99 -7.69 -4.42
N ILE A 154 5.03 -7.26 -5.12
CA ILE A 154 5.49 -7.93 -6.32
C ILE A 154 6.16 -9.25 -5.90
N ALA A 155 5.67 -10.35 -6.48
CA ALA A 155 6.19 -11.69 -6.25
C ALA A 155 7.69 -11.77 -6.61
N LYS A 156 8.43 -12.62 -5.90
CA LYS A 156 9.88 -12.77 -6.09
C LYS A 156 10.22 -13.20 -7.52
N GLU A 157 9.39 -14.08 -8.10
CA GLU A 157 9.56 -14.60 -9.46
C GLU A 157 9.44 -13.48 -10.50
N GLU A 158 8.57 -12.49 -10.25
CA GLU A 158 8.45 -11.31 -11.12
C GLU A 158 9.66 -10.39 -10.95
N TRP A 159 10.19 -10.22 -9.73
CA TRP A 159 11.46 -9.52 -9.53
C TRP A 159 12.65 -10.19 -10.22
N ASP A 160 12.73 -11.53 -10.19
CA ASP A 160 13.78 -12.28 -10.87
C ASP A 160 13.67 -12.14 -12.41
N ARG A 161 12.45 -12.10 -12.94
CA ARG A 161 12.18 -11.79 -14.36
C ARG A 161 12.59 -10.36 -14.72
N LEU A 162 12.24 -9.39 -13.89
CA LEU A 162 12.59 -7.98 -14.08
C LEU A 162 14.10 -7.78 -14.09
N LYS A 163 14.80 -8.42 -13.16
CA LYS A 163 16.27 -8.39 -13.08
C LYS A 163 16.92 -9.03 -14.31
N SER A 164 16.49 -10.22 -14.70
CA SER A 164 17.12 -10.96 -15.81
C SER A 164 16.89 -10.33 -17.18
N ARG A 165 15.70 -9.74 -17.42
CA ARG A 165 15.34 -9.18 -18.73
C ARG A 165 15.68 -7.71 -18.90
N TYR A 166 15.52 -6.92 -17.83
CA TYR A 166 15.57 -5.46 -17.90
C TYR A 166 16.59 -4.84 -16.96
N ASN A 167 17.33 -5.66 -16.20
CA ASN A 167 18.27 -5.21 -15.17
C ASN A 167 17.61 -4.32 -14.09
N ILE A 168 16.32 -4.53 -13.79
CA ILE A 168 15.59 -3.80 -12.76
C ILE A 168 15.68 -4.59 -11.44
N ILE A 169 16.29 -3.99 -10.41
CA ILE A 169 16.58 -4.63 -9.12
C ILE A 169 15.70 -4.04 -8.01
N LYS A 170 14.99 -4.88 -7.23
CA LYS A 170 14.07 -4.45 -6.15
C LYS A 170 14.63 -3.40 -5.17
N LYS A 171 15.93 -3.38 -4.90
CA LYS A 171 16.55 -2.39 -3.98
C LYS A 171 16.97 -1.08 -4.65
N GLU A 172 17.01 -1.05 -5.98
CA GLU A 172 17.56 0.03 -6.80
C GLU A 172 16.58 0.53 -7.86
N TRP A 173 15.39 -0.07 -7.95
CA TRP A 173 14.38 0.21 -8.97
C TRP A 173 13.71 1.58 -8.79
N LEU A 174 13.96 2.28 -7.68
CA LEU A 174 13.33 3.55 -7.38
C LEU A 174 14.31 4.55 -6.77
N ILE A 175 14.68 5.55 -7.56
CA ILE A 175 15.38 6.74 -7.07
C ILE A 175 14.44 7.92 -7.27
N VAL A 176 13.87 8.44 -6.18
CA VAL A 176 13.15 9.71 -6.19
C VAL A 176 14.19 10.81 -6.03
N SER A 177 14.52 11.49 -7.12
CA SER A 177 15.54 12.55 -7.13
C SER A 177 14.92 13.95 -7.17
N ASP A 178 15.60 14.87 -6.51
CA ASP A 178 15.30 16.29 -6.43
C ASP A 178 15.88 17.06 -7.63
N THR A 179 16.91 16.49 -8.27
CA THR A 179 17.62 17.08 -9.39
C THR A 179 17.16 16.45 -10.71
N LEU A 180 16.86 17.31 -11.69
CA LEU A 180 16.91 16.97 -13.11
C LEU A 180 18.38 16.88 -13.48
N GLU A 181 19.05 15.78 -13.13
CA GLU A 181 20.32 15.49 -13.77
C GLU A 181 20.01 14.93 -15.15
N GLU A 182 20.28 15.75 -16.16
CA GLU A 182 20.31 15.37 -17.56
C GLU A 182 21.26 14.18 -17.72
N GLN A 183 20.72 12.96 -17.81
CA GLN A 183 21.48 11.87 -18.40
C GLN A 183 21.42 12.04 -19.92
N GLU A 184 22.31 12.90 -20.42
CA GLU A 184 22.84 12.79 -21.78
C GLU A 184 23.56 11.43 -21.89
N ILE A 185 22.99 10.54 -22.70
CA ILE A 185 23.71 9.44 -23.36
C ILE A 185 23.25 9.44 -24.81
#